data_AF-A0A4R8QN25-F1
#
_entry.id   AF-A0A4R8QN25-F1
#
_cell.length_a   1.000
_cell.length_b   1.000
_cell.length_c   1.000
_cell.angle_alpha   90.00
_cell.angle_beta   90.00
_cell.angle_gamma   90.00
#
_symmetry.space_group_name_H-M   'P 1'
#
loop_
_entity.id
_entity.type
_entity.pdbx_description
1 polymer ?
#
loop_
_entity_poly.entity_id
_entity_poly.type
_entity_poly.pdbx_seq_one_letter_code
_entity_poly.pdbx_strand_id
1 'polypeptide(L)'
;MAGHGLLFFIPGNPGLVDYYTDFFDSLKARIGWADGHIHVHGRDLFGFRDESHEPFGDENPPYDVERQIEVVFDHLASLRRTDSSRTAPGRKGEPYDFVVLAGHSVGSYIALELFHRHMRDPSRAPHLKLHAGILLFPTVTHMKESPSGKRLELIRTTPLLDRCAHVVAQRFLDLWPAWALRWFVGSVLRFGTRAADVTTRFLKSRDGVWQAIHMGKDEMRVITEDRWDRELWEVEEGGDAAAGGGGGGGGAAKRAAPRFFFLFGKKDHWVADHFRDHFIRAREKHIENGWARVEIDERGLPHAFCTTEKNSDIVADKVAAWLEEIWKTLGKENGAL
;
A
#
# COMPACT_ATOMS: atom_id res chain seq x y z
N MET A 1 7.75 -7.29 -27.12
CA MET A 1 8.61 -7.49 -25.92
C MET A 1 7.88 -6.87 -24.74
N ALA A 2 7.71 -7.60 -23.65
CA ALA A 2 7.01 -7.08 -22.48
C ALA A 2 7.81 -5.92 -21.87
N GLY A 3 7.11 -4.81 -21.57
CA GLY A 3 7.69 -3.54 -21.16
C GLY A 3 8.40 -3.59 -19.81
N HIS A 4 8.99 -2.47 -19.41
CA HIS A 4 9.66 -2.28 -18.12
C HIS A 4 8.66 -1.83 -17.06
N GLY A 5 8.41 -2.68 -16.08
CA GLY A 5 7.46 -2.47 -15.00
C GLY A 5 8.10 -1.98 -13.71
N LEU A 6 7.31 -1.25 -12.91
CA LEU A 6 7.61 -0.95 -11.52
C LEU A 6 6.54 -1.59 -10.63
N LEU A 7 6.94 -2.43 -9.68
CA LEU A 7 6.14 -2.72 -8.49
C LEU A 7 6.54 -1.72 -7.40
N PHE A 8 5.66 -0.79 -7.08
CA PHE A 8 5.87 0.19 -6.02
C PHE A 8 5.09 -0.21 -4.76
N PHE A 9 5.80 -0.54 -3.68
CA PHE A 9 5.22 -1.02 -2.44
C PHE A 9 5.11 0.09 -1.38
N ILE A 10 3.92 0.23 -0.80
CA ILE A 10 3.56 1.21 0.23
C ILE A 10 3.29 0.46 1.55
N PRO A 11 4.12 0.64 2.58
CA PRO A 11 3.96 -0.07 3.84
C PRO A 11 2.75 0.45 4.65
N GLY A 12 2.25 -0.40 5.55
CA GLY A 12 1.28 -0.02 6.57
C GLY A 12 1.91 0.69 7.78
N ASN A 13 1.09 1.12 8.74
CA ASN A 13 1.54 1.75 9.99
C ASN A 13 2.03 0.68 11.00
N PRO A 14 3.22 0.80 11.64
CA PRO A 14 4.26 1.81 11.44
C PRO A 14 4.95 1.70 10.08
N GLY A 15 5.08 2.83 9.40
CA GLY A 15 5.47 2.96 8.00
C GLY A 15 6.92 2.63 7.66
N LEU A 16 7.52 1.62 8.25
CA LEU A 16 8.90 1.19 8.00
C LEU A 16 8.94 0.05 6.99
N VAL A 17 9.67 0.24 5.89
CA VAL A 17 9.80 -0.76 4.82
C VAL A 17 10.61 -1.98 5.25
N ASP A 18 11.50 -1.83 6.24
CA ASP A 18 12.33 -2.93 6.75
C ASP A 18 11.49 -4.11 7.28
N TYR A 19 10.25 -3.87 7.72
CA TYR A 19 9.33 -4.95 8.12
C TYR A 19 9.05 -5.95 6.98
N TYR A 20 9.14 -5.51 5.73
CA TYR A 20 8.78 -6.30 4.56
C TYR A 20 10.01 -6.93 3.90
N THR A 21 11.18 -6.91 4.54
CA THR A 21 12.41 -7.48 3.96
C THR A 21 12.23 -8.96 3.61
N ASP A 22 11.67 -9.77 4.51
CA ASP A 22 11.40 -11.20 4.24
C ASP A 22 10.41 -11.38 3.08
N PHE A 23 9.41 -10.49 2.99
CA PHE A 23 8.45 -10.48 1.89
C PHE A 23 9.13 -10.14 0.56
N PHE A 24 10.00 -9.12 0.51
CA PHE A 24 10.71 -8.74 -0.70
C PHE A 24 11.73 -9.79 -1.15
N ASP A 25 12.49 -10.38 -0.23
CA ASP A 25 13.42 -11.47 -0.53
C ASP A 25 12.67 -12.65 -1.17
N SER A 26 11.56 -13.06 -0.53
CA SER A 26 10.70 -14.15 -0.97
C SER A 26 10.01 -13.86 -2.32
N LEU A 27 9.54 -12.62 -2.52
CA LEU A 27 8.91 -12.18 -3.76
C LEU A 27 9.92 -12.17 -4.91
N LYS A 28 11.10 -11.58 -4.70
CA LYS A 28 12.15 -11.47 -5.71
C LYS A 28 12.61 -12.85 -6.20
N ALA A 29 12.72 -13.83 -5.30
CA ALA A 29 13.03 -15.20 -5.66
C ALA A 29 11.96 -15.85 -6.58
N ARG A 30 10.69 -15.49 -6.40
CA ARG A 30 9.55 -16.05 -7.16
C ARG A 30 9.31 -15.36 -8.50
N ILE A 31 9.67 -14.08 -8.61
CA ILE A 31 9.53 -13.31 -9.86
C ILE A 31 10.81 -13.34 -10.71
N GLY A 32 11.68 -14.34 -10.55
CA GLY A 32 12.90 -14.49 -11.36
C GLY A 32 12.63 -14.60 -12.87
N TRP A 33 11.40 -14.98 -13.27
CA TRP A 33 10.96 -14.93 -14.66
C TRP A 33 10.85 -13.51 -15.23
N ALA A 34 10.78 -12.48 -14.36
CA ALA A 34 10.70 -11.06 -14.70
C ALA A 34 12.03 -10.32 -14.49
N ASP A 35 13.15 -11.05 -14.38
CA ASP A 35 14.44 -10.45 -14.05
C ASP A 35 14.88 -9.39 -15.08
N GLY A 36 15.19 -8.19 -14.59
CA GLY A 36 15.46 -6.99 -15.38
C GLY A 36 14.23 -6.31 -16.00
N HIS A 37 13.05 -6.92 -15.94
CA HIS A 37 11.83 -6.36 -16.49
C HIS A 37 10.94 -5.67 -15.44
N ILE A 38 10.85 -6.23 -14.23
CA ILE A 38 10.07 -5.64 -13.13
C ILE A 38 11.01 -5.20 -12.03
N HIS A 39 11.09 -3.88 -11.81
CA HIS A 39 11.77 -3.32 -10.66
C HIS A 39 10.83 -3.31 -9.45
N VAL A 40 11.25 -3.88 -8.33
CA VAL A 40 10.54 -3.79 -7.06
C VAL A 40 11.13 -2.65 -6.23
N HIS A 41 10.32 -1.65 -5.91
CA HIS A 41 10.70 -0.52 -5.09
C HIS A 41 9.77 -0.40 -3.90
N GLY A 42 10.32 -0.33 -2.69
CA GLY A 42 9.58 0.01 -1.47
C GLY A 42 10.32 1.12 -0.73
N ARG A 43 9.60 1.89 0.07
CA ARG A 43 10.21 2.90 0.95
C ARG A 43 9.39 3.11 2.21
N ASP A 44 10.02 3.67 3.22
CA ASP A 44 9.32 4.10 4.43
C ASP A 44 8.29 5.18 4.07
N LEU A 45 7.18 5.22 4.82
CA LEU A 45 6.39 6.43 4.95
C LEU A 45 7.24 7.49 5.65
N PHE A 46 7.00 8.75 5.33
CA PHE A 46 7.81 9.86 5.86
C PHE A 46 7.56 10.03 7.36
N GLY A 47 8.58 10.47 8.10
CA GLY A 47 8.44 10.75 9.55
C GLY A 47 8.68 9.54 10.46
N PHE A 48 8.97 8.35 9.91
CA PHE A 48 9.22 7.14 10.70
C PHE A 48 10.70 6.87 10.99
N ARG A 49 11.62 7.55 10.29
CA ARG A 49 13.06 7.50 10.57
C ARG A 49 13.54 8.88 11.02
N ASP A 50 14.17 8.94 12.17
CA ASP A 50 14.65 10.19 12.77
C ASP A 50 15.62 10.95 11.85
N GLU A 51 16.36 10.26 10.98
CA GLU A 51 17.29 10.87 10.03
C GLU A 51 16.60 11.48 8.79
N SER A 52 15.29 11.22 8.61
CA SER A 52 14.53 11.66 7.44
C SER A 52 13.74 12.95 7.64
N HIS A 53 13.80 13.53 8.85
CA HIS A 53 13.10 14.76 9.19
C HIS A 53 13.71 15.47 10.39
N GLU A 54 13.45 16.77 10.50
CA GLU A 54 13.72 17.53 11.71
C GLU A 54 12.84 17.01 12.87
N PRO A 55 13.32 17.10 14.13
CA PRO A 55 12.55 16.70 15.30
C PRO A 55 11.12 17.26 15.28
N PHE A 56 10.16 16.41 15.66
CA PHE A 56 8.79 16.89 15.80
C PHE A 56 8.62 17.79 17.01
N GLY A 57 7.66 18.70 16.91
CA GLY A 57 7.32 19.66 17.95
C GLY A 57 6.03 20.39 17.59
N ASP A 58 5.67 21.42 18.37
CA ASP A 58 4.43 22.17 18.15
C ASP A 58 4.39 22.86 16.78
N GLU A 59 5.54 23.33 16.28
CA GLU A 59 5.68 24.00 14.98
C GLU A 59 5.92 23.03 13.80
N ASN A 60 6.33 21.80 14.09
CA ASN A 60 6.61 20.75 13.12
C ASN A 60 5.92 19.45 13.58
N PRO A 61 4.59 19.34 13.45
CA PRO A 61 3.87 18.17 13.90
C PRO A 61 4.21 16.95 13.02
N PRO A 62 3.94 15.72 13.51
CA PRO A 62 4.06 14.52 12.69
C PRO A 62 3.18 14.58 11.43
N TYR A 63 3.53 13.80 10.43
CA TYR A 63 2.86 13.82 9.14
C TYR A 63 1.55 13.03 9.17
N ASP A 64 0.47 13.62 8.65
CA ASP A 64 -0.85 13.01 8.54
C ASP A 64 -1.00 12.19 7.23
N VAL A 65 -2.15 11.54 7.04
CA VAL A 65 -2.36 10.67 5.87
C VAL A 65 -2.32 11.46 4.56
N GLU A 66 -2.87 12.67 4.56
CA GLU A 66 -2.87 13.56 3.40
C GLU A 66 -1.45 13.93 2.98
N ARG A 67 -0.61 14.32 3.95
CA ARG A 67 0.81 14.60 3.71
C ARG A 67 1.49 13.38 3.11
N GLN A 68 1.25 12.17 3.63
CA GLN A 68 1.81 10.92 3.10
C GLN A 68 1.41 10.67 1.65
N ILE A 69 0.14 10.90 1.28
CA ILE A 69 -0.34 10.72 -0.10
C ILE A 69 0.46 11.60 -1.06
N GLU A 70 0.59 12.88 -0.76
CA GLU A 70 1.27 13.85 -1.64
C GLU A 70 2.75 13.50 -1.82
N VAL A 71 3.48 13.25 -0.72
CA VAL A 71 4.91 12.96 -0.79
C VAL A 71 5.21 11.58 -1.39
N VAL A 72 4.32 10.60 -1.22
CA VAL A 72 4.45 9.29 -1.88
C VAL A 72 4.17 9.43 -3.38
N PHE A 73 3.19 10.24 -3.77
CA PHE A 73 2.93 10.56 -5.19
C PHE A 73 4.15 11.19 -5.84
N ASP A 74 4.72 12.23 -5.23
CA ASP A 74 5.87 12.95 -5.78
C ASP A 74 7.09 12.01 -5.93
N HIS A 75 7.33 11.17 -4.91
CA HIS A 75 8.40 10.17 -4.99
C HIS A 75 8.14 9.16 -6.12
N LEU A 76 6.95 8.57 -6.19
CA LEU A 76 6.57 7.65 -7.27
C LEU A 76 6.73 8.29 -8.65
N ALA A 77 6.26 9.52 -8.82
CA ALA A 77 6.36 10.28 -10.06
C ALA A 77 7.82 10.62 -10.42
N SER A 78 8.73 10.70 -9.45
CA SER A 78 10.16 10.95 -9.67
C SER A 78 10.94 9.72 -10.12
N LEU A 79 10.45 8.51 -9.84
CA LEU A 79 11.17 7.28 -10.14
C LEU A 79 11.39 7.10 -11.64
N ARG A 80 12.61 6.70 -11.99
CA ARG A 80 13.02 6.37 -13.36
C ARG A 80 13.71 5.02 -13.37
N ARG A 81 13.82 4.44 -14.56
CA ARG A 81 14.54 3.19 -14.80
C ARG A 81 16.00 3.35 -14.41
N THR A 82 16.48 2.48 -13.54
CA THR A 82 17.82 2.53 -12.95
C THR A 82 18.84 1.65 -13.68
N ASP A 83 18.39 0.74 -14.51
CA ASP A 83 19.23 -0.21 -15.22
C ASP A 83 18.69 -0.54 -16.62
N SER A 84 19.56 -1.22 -17.36
CA SER A 84 19.22 -1.90 -18.61
C SER A 84 19.98 -3.21 -18.55
N SER A 85 19.27 -4.34 -18.62
CA SER A 85 19.89 -5.66 -18.63
C SER A 85 19.98 -6.20 -20.06
N ARG A 86 20.74 -7.28 -20.25
CA ARG A 86 20.77 -8.00 -21.53
C ARG A 86 19.43 -8.68 -21.82
N THR A 87 18.71 -9.09 -20.78
CA THR A 87 17.41 -9.77 -20.88
C THR A 87 16.26 -8.79 -21.07
N ALA A 88 16.43 -7.55 -20.62
CA ALA A 88 15.46 -6.46 -20.74
C ALA A 88 16.17 -5.16 -21.17
N PRO A 89 16.45 -4.98 -22.47
CA PRO A 89 17.08 -3.77 -22.96
C PRO A 89 16.19 -2.54 -22.77
N GLY A 90 16.78 -1.39 -22.44
CA GLY A 90 16.19 -0.08 -22.70
C GLY A 90 17.01 1.06 -22.10
N ARG A 91 16.45 2.28 -22.05
CA ARG A 91 17.26 3.45 -21.69
C ARG A 91 17.07 3.79 -20.21
N LYS A 92 18.20 3.87 -19.52
CA LYS A 92 18.30 4.34 -18.14
C LYS A 92 17.83 5.79 -18.07
N GLY A 93 17.05 6.13 -17.05
CA GLY A 93 16.46 7.47 -16.90
C GLY A 93 15.09 7.66 -17.55
N GLU A 94 14.59 6.70 -18.33
CA GLU A 94 13.22 6.74 -18.84
C GLU A 94 12.19 6.39 -17.76
N PRO A 95 10.93 6.86 -17.89
CA PRO A 95 9.80 6.35 -17.11
C PRO A 95 9.56 4.85 -17.29
N TYR A 96 8.80 4.24 -16.39
CA TYR A 96 8.36 2.86 -16.52
C TYR A 96 7.18 2.75 -17.51
N ASP A 97 7.12 1.64 -18.24
CA ASP A 97 6.06 1.36 -19.22
C ASP A 97 4.72 1.05 -18.55
N PHE A 98 4.76 0.52 -17.32
CA PHE A 98 3.60 0.32 -16.47
C PHE A 98 4.02 0.31 -15.00
N VAL A 99 3.08 0.63 -14.12
CA VAL A 99 3.27 0.65 -12.67
C VAL A 99 2.19 -0.16 -12.00
N VAL A 100 2.60 -1.06 -11.11
CA VAL A 100 1.75 -1.78 -10.17
C VAL A 100 1.97 -1.19 -8.78
N LEU A 101 0.93 -0.66 -8.15
CA LEU A 101 1.00 -0.22 -6.76
C LEU A 101 0.63 -1.40 -5.86
N ALA A 102 1.47 -1.72 -4.88
CA ALA A 102 1.12 -2.64 -3.82
C ALA A 102 1.05 -1.87 -2.50
N GLY A 103 -0.03 -2.05 -1.73
CA GLY A 103 -0.20 -1.41 -0.45
C GLY A 103 -0.51 -2.44 0.63
N HIS A 104 -0.01 -2.24 1.85
CA HIS A 104 -0.44 -3.00 3.02
C HIS A 104 -1.17 -2.08 4.01
N SER A 105 -2.32 -2.50 4.54
CA SER A 105 -3.06 -1.73 5.56
C SER A 105 -3.39 -0.31 5.05
N VAL A 106 -3.02 0.75 5.78
CA VAL A 106 -3.10 2.15 5.33
C VAL A 106 -2.39 2.41 3.99
N GLY A 107 -1.33 1.66 3.68
CA GLY A 107 -0.66 1.74 2.37
C GLY A 107 -1.59 1.35 1.22
N SER A 108 -2.60 0.50 1.46
CA SER A 108 -3.64 0.21 0.47
C SER A 108 -4.57 1.41 0.24
N TYR A 109 -4.92 2.14 1.30
CA TYR A 109 -5.69 3.37 1.21
C TYR A 109 -4.92 4.43 0.40
N ILE A 110 -3.64 4.63 0.72
CA ILE A 110 -2.76 5.53 -0.04
C ILE A 110 -2.70 5.11 -1.50
N ALA A 111 -2.50 3.83 -1.82
CA ALA A 111 -2.46 3.36 -3.20
C ALA A 111 -3.74 3.72 -3.98
N LEU A 112 -4.92 3.53 -3.38
CA LEU A 112 -6.21 3.89 -3.99
C LEU A 112 -6.33 5.41 -4.22
N GLU A 113 -5.91 6.23 -3.25
CA GLU A 113 -5.87 7.69 -3.40
C GLU A 113 -4.95 8.13 -4.54
N LEU A 114 -3.79 7.48 -4.70
CA LEU A 114 -2.88 7.76 -5.82
C LEU A 114 -3.52 7.45 -7.17
N PHE A 115 -4.21 6.31 -7.29
CA PHE A 115 -4.98 5.99 -8.49
C PHE A 115 -6.06 7.05 -8.76
N HIS A 116 -6.89 7.34 -7.75
CA HIS A 116 -8.02 8.26 -7.87
C HIS A 116 -7.58 9.66 -8.31
N ARG A 117 -6.58 10.24 -7.63
CA ARG A 117 -6.07 11.58 -7.94
C ARG A 117 -5.41 11.64 -9.32
N HIS A 118 -4.63 10.62 -9.68
CA HIS A 118 -3.93 10.58 -10.97
C HIS A 118 -4.87 10.33 -12.16
N MET A 119 -5.96 9.60 -11.95
CA MET A 119 -6.98 9.40 -12.98
C MET A 119 -7.73 10.70 -13.28
N ARG A 120 -8.03 11.48 -12.23
CA ARG A 120 -8.70 12.79 -12.35
C ARG A 120 -7.81 13.88 -12.92
N ASP A 121 -6.55 13.93 -12.48
CA ASP A 121 -5.58 14.91 -12.94
C ASP A 121 -4.25 14.23 -13.32
N PRO A 122 -4.16 13.68 -14.55
CA PRO A 122 -2.92 13.07 -15.03
C PRO A 122 -1.82 14.11 -15.35
N SER A 123 -2.13 15.41 -15.33
CA SER A 123 -1.20 16.47 -15.76
C SER A 123 0.00 16.63 -14.82
N ARG A 124 -0.16 16.26 -13.54
CA ARG A 124 0.94 16.27 -12.55
C ARG A 124 2.08 15.31 -12.91
N ALA A 125 1.76 14.18 -13.54
CA ALA A 125 2.75 13.15 -13.89
C ALA A 125 2.33 12.36 -15.14
N PRO A 126 2.30 12.99 -16.34
CA PRO A 126 1.72 12.38 -17.54
C PRO A 126 2.44 11.12 -18.01
N HIS A 127 3.70 10.94 -17.59
CA HIS A 127 4.49 9.73 -17.84
C HIS A 127 4.11 8.54 -16.94
N LEU A 128 3.38 8.76 -15.85
CA LEU A 128 3.03 7.74 -14.89
C LEU A 128 1.87 6.88 -15.40
N LYS A 129 2.17 5.61 -15.68
CA LYS A 129 1.22 4.63 -16.23
C LYS A 129 0.78 3.64 -15.15
N LEU A 130 -0.12 4.06 -14.27
CA LEU A 130 -0.70 3.18 -13.26
C LEU A 130 -1.60 2.14 -13.93
N HIS A 131 -1.30 0.85 -13.74
CA HIS A 131 -1.96 -0.26 -14.43
C HIS A 131 -2.75 -1.18 -13.49
N ALA A 132 -2.19 -1.52 -12.33
CA ALA A 132 -2.86 -2.40 -11.37
C ALA A 132 -2.53 -2.05 -9.91
N GLY A 133 -3.46 -2.34 -9.02
CA GLY A 133 -3.31 -2.22 -7.57
C GLY A 133 -3.37 -3.58 -6.87
N ILE A 134 -2.44 -3.85 -5.97
CA ILE A 134 -2.43 -5.04 -5.09
C ILE A 134 -2.59 -4.55 -3.65
N LEU A 135 -3.73 -4.83 -3.05
CA LEU A 135 -4.17 -4.26 -1.79
C LEU A 135 -4.22 -5.38 -0.73
N LEU A 136 -3.22 -5.38 0.15
CA LEU A 136 -2.95 -6.42 1.13
C LEU A 136 -3.50 -5.99 2.49
N PHE A 137 -4.43 -6.79 3.03
CA PHE A 137 -5.12 -6.50 4.29
C PHE A 137 -5.63 -5.05 4.36
N PRO A 138 -6.38 -4.58 3.35
CA PRO A 138 -6.59 -3.16 3.14
C PRO A 138 -7.53 -2.57 4.18
N THR A 139 -7.13 -1.46 4.80
CA THR A 139 -7.98 -0.64 5.67
C THR A 139 -8.73 0.37 4.81
N VAL A 140 -9.74 -0.08 4.08
CA VAL A 140 -10.48 0.77 3.11
C VAL A 140 -11.75 1.38 3.68
N THR A 141 -12.28 0.84 4.79
CA THR A 141 -13.54 1.30 5.39
C THR A 141 -13.56 1.11 6.91
N HIS A 142 -14.07 2.12 7.62
CA HIS A 142 -14.47 2.11 9.05
C HIS A 142 -13.54 1.39 10.04
N MET A 143 -12.28 1.84 10.14
CA MET A 143 -11.37 1.32 11.18
C MET A 143 -11.87 1.58 12.61
N LYS A 144 -12.70 2.62 12.84
CA LYS A 144 -13.20 3.02 14.17
C LYS A 144 -13.95 1.92 14.89
N GLU A 145 -14.69 1.10 14.17
CA GLU A 145 -15.55 0.07 14.77
C GLU A 145 -14.80 -1.22 15.10
N SER A 146 -13.56 -1.35 14.61
CA SER A 146 -12.69 -2.49 14.91
C SER A 146 -12.24 -2.48 16.39
N PRO A 147 -11.90 -3.65 16.97
CA PRO A 147 -11.40 -3.72 18.35
C PRO A 147 -10.19 -2.82 18.63
N SER A 148 -9.28 -2.69 17.65
CA SER A 148 -8.11 -1.80 17.74
C SER A 148 -8.51 -0.33 17.58
N GLY A 149 -9.45 -0.04 16.67
CA GLY A 149 -10.04 1.29 16.49
C GLY A 149 -10.64 1.84 17.78
N LYS A 150 -11.43 1.03 18.49
CA LYS A 150 -12.05 1.44 19.77
C LYS A 150 -11.02 1.85 20.83
N ARG A 151 -9.86 1.20 20.88
CA ARG A 151 -8.77 1.56 21.82
C ARG A 151 -8.11 2.88 21.45
N LEU A 152 -7.90 3.10 20.15
CA LEU A 152 -7.31 4.34 19.66
C LEU A 152 -8.29 5.52 19.75
N GLU A 153 -9.60 5.27 19.61
CA GLU A 153 -10.65 6.24 19.88
C GLU A 153 -10.66 6.68 21.35
N LEU A 154 -10.43 5.77 22.29
CA LEU A 154 -10.33 6.09 23.71
C LEU A 154 -9.17 7.06 24.00
N ILE A 155 -8.01 6.83 23.38
CA ILE A 155 -6.86 7.74 23.48
C ILE A 155 -7.22 9.12 22.93
N ARG A 156 -7.87 9.17 21.75
CA ARG A 156 -8.26 10.41 21.06
C ARG A 156 -9.30 11.22 21.83
N THR A 157 -10.29 10.55 22.40
CA THR A 157 -11.43 11.19 23.09
C THR A 157 -11.10 11.70 24.49
N THR A 158 -9.95 11.32 25.03
CA THR A 158 -9.47 11.78 26.35
C THR A 158 -8.42 12.87 26.16
N PRO A 159 -8.72 14.17 26.41
CA PRO A 159 -7.83 15.29 26.02
C PRO A 159 -6.41 15.24 26.58
N LEU A 160 -6.25 14.71 27.80
CA LEU A 160 -4.93 14.54 28.42
C LEU A 160 -4.12 13.42 27.76
N LEU A 161 -4.77 12.30 27.43
CA LEU A 161 -4.12 11.17 26.76
C LEU A 161 -3.82 11.52 25.30
N ASP A 162 -4.70 12.27 24.63
CA ASP A 162 -4.48 12.68 23.24
C ASP A 162 -3.17 13.46 23.08
N ARG A 163 -2.91 14.40 24.01
CA ARG A 163 -1.69 15.22 24.05
C ARG A 163 -0.47 14.46 24.56
N CYS A 164 -0.61 13.65 25.61
CA CYS A 164 0.55 13.09 26.32
C CYS A 164 0.87 11.62 26.00
N ALA A 165 0.02 10.88 25.26
CA ALA A 165 0.19 9.44 25.07
C ALA A 165 1.55 9.06 24.46
N HIS A 166 2.03 9.84 23.48
CA HIS A 166 3.33 9.60 22.88
C HIS A 166 4.46 9.82 23.89
N VAL A 167 4.42 10.89 24.69
CA VAL A 167 5.40 11.15 25.77
C VAL A 167 5.40 10.03 26.80
N VAL A 168 4.22 9.60 27.28
CA VAL A 168 4.10 8.53 28.27
C VAL A 168 4.63 7.21 27.71
N ALA A 169 4.30 6.88 26.46
CA ALA A 169 4.81 5.69 25.79
C ALA A 169 6.34 5.75 25.64
N GLN A 170 6.88 6.89 25.19
CA GLN A 170 8.32 7.12 25.03
C GLN A 170 9.06 6.93 26.36
N ARG A 171 8.58 7.57 27.43
CA ARG A 171 9.20 7.48 28.76
C ARG A 171 9.16 6.06 29.32
N PHE A 172 8.09 5.32 29.07
CA PHE A 172 8.01 3.91 29.45
C PHE A 172 9.02 3.06 28.66
N LEU A 173 9.15 3.28 27.35
CA LEU A 173 10.09 2.56 26.48
C LEU A 173 11.56 2.92 26.77
N ASP A 174 11.81 4.14 27.29
CA ASP A 174 13.14 4.57 27.74
C ASP A 174 13.66 3.75 28.92
N LEU A 175 12.77 3.24 29.78
CA LEU A 175 13.13 2.37 30.90
C LEU A 175 13.59 0.97 30.46
N TRP A 176 13.25 0.56 29.23
CA TRP A 176 13.60 -0.74 28.69
C TRP A 176 14.92 -0.69 27.92
N PRO A 177 15.94 -1.46 28.32
CA PRO A 177 17.13 -1.67 27.50
C PRO A 177 16.75 -2.30 26.15
N ALA A 178 17.42 -1.89 25.07
CA ALA A 178 17.11 -2.35 23.72
C ALA A 178 17.13 -3.88 23.58
N TRP A 179 18.07 -4.57 24.25
CA TRP A 179 18.15 -6.03 24.23
C TRP A 179 16.95 -6.70 24.91
N ALA A 180 16.41 -6.11 25.98
CA ALA A 180 15.27 -6.64 26.71
C ALA A 180 13.98 -6.46 25.90
N LEU A 181 13.84 -5.29 25.26
CA LEU A 181 12.73 -5.00 24.36
C LEU A 181 12.76 -5.93 23.14
N ARG A 182 13.94 -6.13 22.53
CA ARG A 182 14.13 -7.08 21.43
C ARG A 182 13.77 -8.50 21.83
N TRP A 183 14.22 -8.95 23.01
CA TRP A 183 13.84 -10.26 23.55
C TRP A 183 12.33 -10.36 23.73
N PHE A 184 11.69 -9.34 24.31
CA PHE A 184 10.23 -9.32 24.49
C PHE A 184 9.49 -9.41 23.15
N VAL A 185 9.87 -8.61 22.16
CA VAL A 185 9.24 -8.63 20.83
C VAL A 185 9.46 -9.98 20.13
N GLY A 186 10.68 -10.52 20.16
CA GLY A 186 10.98 -11.80 19.51
C GLY A 186 10.38 -13.02 20.22
N SER A 187 10.38 -13.03 21.57
CA SER A 187 9.99 -14.21 22.36
C SER A 187 8.54 -14.17 22.83
N VAL A 188 8.03 -13.01 23.24
CA VAL A 188 6.65 -12.87 23.74
C VAL A 188 5.69 -12.52 22.62
N LEU A 189 6.01 -11.53 21.78
CA LEU A 189 5.19 -11.19 20.60
C LEU A 189 5.44 -12.14 19.42
N ARG A 190 6.46 -13.00 19.51
CA ARG A 190 6.79 -14.04 18.52
C ARG A 190 7.10 -13.51 17.12
N PHE A 191 7.65 -12.30 17.06
CA PHE A 191 8.09 -11.74 15.78
C PHE A 191 9.33 -12.48 15.28
N GLY A 192 9.46 -12.58 13.96
CA GLY A 192 10.69 -13.03 13.31
C GLY A 192 11.87 -12.14 13.72
N THR A 193 13.10 -12.63 13.55
CA THR A 193 14.32 -11.93 13.97
C THR A 193 14.42 -10.53 13.38
N ARG A 194 14.23 -10.39 12.06
CA ARG A 194 14.27 -9.09 11.38
C ARG A 194 13.16 -8.16 11.85
N ALA A 195 11.92 -8.64 11.91
CA ALA A 195 10.78 -7.85 12.39
C ALA A 195 10.94 -7.40 13.85
N ALA A 196 11.53 -8.23 14.72
CA ALA A 196 11.86 -7.87 16.09
C ALA A 196 12.93 -6.76 16.16
N ASP A 197 13.95 -6.82 15.30
CA ASP A 197 14.98 -5.78 15.21
C ASP A 197 14.40 -4.44 14.72
N VAL A 198 13.52 -4.48 13.71
CA VAL A 198 12.84 -3.27 13.21
C VAL A 198 11.94 -2.67 14.28
N THR A 199 11.12 -3.49 14.94
CA THR A 199 10.22 -3.02 16.00
C THR A 199 10.99 -2.45 17.18
N THR A 200 12.11 -3.06 17.56
CA THR A 200 12.94 -2.55 18.66
C THR A 200 13.52 -1.18 18.29
N ARG A 201 14.08 -1.02 17.08
CA ARG A 201 14.60 0.27 16.61
C ARG A 201 13.49 1.33 16.54
N PHE A 202 12.33 0.97 16.01
CA PHE A 202 11.15 1.83 15.95
C PHE A 202 10.72 2.31 17.34
N LEU A 203 10.55 1.40 18.29
CA LEU A 203 10.11 1.74 19.65
C LEU A 203 11.17 2.56 20.43
N LYS A 204 12.43 2.54 19.98
CA LYS A 204 13.53 3.33 20.56
C LYS A 204 13.85 4.60 19.77
N SER A 205 13.18 4.84 18.64
CA SER A 205 13.35 6.05 17.84
C SER A 205 12.84 7.28 18.59
N ARG A 206 13.39 8.45 18.30
CA ARG A 206 12.99 9.73 18.89
C ARG A 206 11.52 10.02 18.58
N ASP A 207 11.13 9.87 17.31
CA ASP A 207 9.86 10.39 16.82
C ASP A 207 8.92 9.33 16.25
N GLY A 208 9.40 8.13 15.96
CA GLY A 208 8.62 7.11 15.25
C GLY A 208 7.35 6.69 15.99
N VAL A 209 7.39 6.55 17.32
CA VAL A 209 6.19 6.21 18.12
C VAL A 209 5.15 7.34 18.04
N TRP A 210 5.60 8.59 18.08
CA TRP A 210 4.70 9.74 17.95
C TRP A 210 4.09 9.78 16.54
N GLN A 211 4.90 9.61 15.49
CA GLN A 211 4.43 9.50 14.11
C GLN A 211 3.38 8.39 13.94
N ALA A 212 3.62 7.20 14.48
CA ALA A 212 2.69 6.07 14.38
C ALA A 212 1.35 6.36 15.05
N ILE A 213 1.37 6.92 16.26
CA ILE A 213 0.16 7.29 17.01
C ILE A 213 -0.59 8.42 16.28
N HIS A 214 0.12 9.44 15.81
CA HIS A 214 -0.48 10.55 15.08
C HIS A 214 -1.15 10.06 13.80
N MET A 215 -0.42 9.29 12.98
CA MET A 215 -0.93 8.74 11.73
C MET A 215 -2.12 7.81 12.00
N GLY A 216 -2.05 6.94 13.01
CA GLY A 216 -3.18 6.06 13.36
C GLY A 216 -4.44 6.84 13.76
N LYS A 217 -4.31 7.95 14.50
CA LYS A 217 -5.45 8.82 14.85
C LYS A 217 -6.04 9.50 13.62
N ASP A 218 -5.19 9.94 12.70
CA ASP A 218 -5.62 10.58 11.46
C ASP A 218 -6.27 9.58 10.48
N GLU A 219 -5.70 8.38 10.35
CA GLU A 219 -6.28 7.27 9.59
C GLU A 219 -7.72 7.00 10.05
N MET A 220 -7.99 6.98 11.36
CA MET A 220 -9.36 6.83 11.86
C MET A 220 -10.28 7.98 11.42
N ARG A 221 -9.77 9.19 11.24
CA ARG A 221 -10.57 10.36 10.82
C ARG A 221 -10.84 10.35 9.32
N VAL A 222 -9.85 9.97 8.53
CA VAL A 222 -9.85 10.06 7.07
C VAL A 222 -10.45 8.81 6.43
N ILE A 223 -10.09 7.63 6.92
CA ILE A 223 -10.53 6.32 6.41
C ILE A 223 -11.91 5.99 7.00
N THR A 224 -12.93 6.60 6.39
CA THR A 224 -14.35 6.44 6.76
C THR A 224 -15.12 5.69 5.66
N GLU A 225 -16.35 6.07 5.37
CA GLU A 225 -17.13 5.52 4.26
C GLU A 225 -16.40 5.68 2.91
N ASP A 226 -16.71 4.78 1.99
CA ASP A 226 -16.16 4.70 0.62
C ASP A 226 -16.34 6.05 -0.10
N ARG A 227 -15.24 6.77 -0.33
CA ARG A 227 -15.24 8.10 -0.99
C ARG A 227 -14.84 8.05 -2.46
N TRP A 228 -14.45 6.87 -2.95
CA TRP A 228 -13.99 6.75 -4.32
C TRP A 228 -15.20 6.63 -5.23
N ASP A 229 -15.36 7.64 -6.08
CA ASP A 229 -16.44 7.70 -7.06
C ASP A 229 -16.44 6.47 -7.96
N ARG A 230 -17.60 6.19 -8.59
CA ARG A 230 -17.75 5.11 -9.57
C ARG A 230 -16.63 5.15 -10.62
N GLU A 231 -16.10 6.32 -10.95
CA GLU A 231 -14.99 6.57 -11.87
C GLU A 231 -13.67 5.84 -11.57
N LEU A 232 -13.35 5.55 -10.29
CA LEU A 232 -12.17 4.73 -9.95
C LEU A 232 -12.36 3.26 -10.35
N TRP A 233 -13.62 2.83 -10.41
CA TRP A 233 -14.03 1.43 -10.52
C TRP A 233 -14.59 1.10 -11.90
N GLU A 234 -15.34 2.03 -12.49
CA GLU A 234 -16.07 1.90 -13.74
C GLU A 234 -15.26 2.52 -14.89
N VAL A 235 -15.11 1.73 -15.95
CA VAL A 235 -14.79 2.28 -17.27
C VAL A 235 -16.03 3.03 -17.75
N GLU A 236 -15.86 4.22 -18.33
CA GLU A 236 -16.90 4.76 -19.21
C GLU A 236 -17.10 3.78 -20.38
N GLU A 237 -18.12 2.92 -20.28
CA GLU A 237 -18.70 2.28 -21.44
C GLU A 237 -19.27 3.40 -22.32
N GLY A 238 -18.46 3.86 -23.29
CA GLY A 238 -18.95 4.67 -24.38
C GLY A 238 -20.11 3.92 -25.02
N GLY A 239 -21.32 4.47 -24.87
CA GLY A 239 -22.56 3.77 -25.14
C GLY A 239 -22.63 3.15 -26.54
N ASP A 240 -22.81 1.84 -26.58
CA ASP A 240 -23.35 1.17 -27.75
C ASP A 240 -24.86 1.43 -27.80
N ALA A 241 -25.24 2.58 -28.36
CA ALA A 241 -26.58 2.83 -28.88
C ALA A 241 -26.48 3.64 -30.18
N ALA A 242 -26.32 2.89 -31.27
CA ALA A 242 -26.88 3.11 -32.60
C ALA A 242 -27.04 4.56 -33.15
N ALA A 243 -26.30 4.79 -34.24
CA ALA A 243 -26.71 5.49 -35.47
C ALA A 243 -27.18 6.96 -35.38
N GLY A 244 -26.29 7.88 -35.74
CA GLY A 244 -26.71 9.18 -36.30
C GLY A 244 -25.69 10.31 -36.21
N GLY A 245 -24.90 10.51 -37.26
CA GLY A 245 -24.46 11.84 -37.71
C GLY A 245 -23.28 12.52 -37.01
N GLY A 246 -22.13 12.49 -37.69
CA GLY A 246 -21.32 13.69 -37.99
C GLY A 246 -20.48 14.36 -36.88
N GLY A 247 -19.17 14.46 -37.14
CA GLY A 247 -18.35 15.59 -36.68
C GLY A 247 -17.15 15.18 -35.83
N GLY A 248 -15.94 15.50 -36.31
CA GLY A 248 -14.68 15.04 -35.73
C GLY A 248 -14.30 15.68 -34.39
N GLY A 249 -13.36 15.03 -33.70
CA GLY A 249 -12.68 15.58 -32.54
C GLY A 249 -11.90 14.53 -31.75
N GLY A 250 -10.56 14.50 -31.94
CA GLY A 250 -9.56 13.98 -30.99
C GLY A 250 -9.72 12.54 -30.50
N GLY A 251 -9.00 11.59 -31.12
CA GLY A 251 -8.84 10.25 -30.59
C GLY A 251 -8.06 10.23 -29.27
N ALA A 252 -8.76 10.40 -28.15
CA ALA A 252 -8.25 9.98 -26.84
C ALA A 252 -8.22 8.44 -26.84
N ALA A 253 -7.02 7.86 -26.71
CA ALA A 253 -6.87 6.42 -26.58
C ALA A 253 -7.75 5.93 -25.41
N LYS A 254 -8.63 4.94 -25.67
CA LYS A 254 -9.44 4.26 -24.65
C LYS A 254 -8.54 3.83 -23.49
N ARG A 255 -8.66 4.48 -22.33
CA ARG A 255 -7.86 4.15 -21.14
C ARG A 255 -8.56 2.99 -20.44
N ALA A 256 -7.99 1.79 -20.50
CA ALA A 256 -8.51 0.64 -19.75
C ALA A 256 -8.45 0.95 -18.24
N ALA A 257 -9.51 0.64 -17.50
CA ALA A 257 -9.54 0.84 -16.05
C ALA A 257 -8.43 0.02 -15.36
N PRO A 258 -7.86 0.53 -14.27
CA PRO A 258 -6.89 -0.21 -13.49
C PRO A 258 -7.50 -1.48 -12.89
N ARG A 259 -6.72 -2.55 -12.86
CA ARG A 259 -7.14 -3.83 -12.24
C ARG A 259 -6.74 -3.84 -10.77
N PHE A 260 -7.65 -4.23 -9.89
CA PHE A 260 -7.39 -4.29 -8.45
C PHE A 260 -7.44 -5.72 -7.91
N PHE A 261 -6.44 -6.09 -7.12
CA PHE A 261 -6.34 -7.37 -6.42
C PHE A 261 -6.39 -7.10 -4.93
N PHE A 262 -7.34 -7.72 -4.22
CA PHE A 262 -7.55 -7.53 -2.80
C PHE A 262 -7.30 -8.84 -2.06
N LEU A 263 -6.45 -8.80 -1.04
CA LEU A 263 -6.27 -9.89 -0.09
C LEU A 263 -6.80 -9.44 1.28
N PHE A 264 -7.93 -10.00 1.71
CA PHE A 264 -8.47 -9.75 3.04
C PHE A 264 -8.14 -10.89 4.00
N GLY A 265 -7.89 -10.58 5.27
CA GLY A 265 -7.88 -11.60 6.33
C GLY A 265 -9.29 -12.06 6.67
N LYS A 266 -9.48 -13.35 6.95
CA LYS A 266 -10.77 -13.87 7.44
C LYS A 266 -11.16 -13.31 8.80
N LYS A 267 -10.18 -13.07 9.68
CA LYS A 267 -10.35 -12.46 11.01
C LYS A 267 -9.35 -11.33 11.16
N ASP A 268 -9.65 -10.20 10.54
CA ASP A 268 -8.83 -9.01 10.65
C ASP A 268 -9.31 -8.15 11.84
N HIS A 269 -8.43 -7.85 12.79
CA HIS A 269 -8.77 -7.02 13.94
C HIS A 269 -8.76 -5.51 13.64
N TRP A 270 -8.38 -5.12 12.43
CA TRP A 270 -8.33 -3.74 11.96
C TRP A 270 -9.44 -3.40 10.97
N VAL A 271 -10.07 -4.41 10.34
CA VAL A 271 -11.19 -4.27 9.41
C VAL A 271 -12.35 -5.11 9.91
N ALA A 272 -13.50 -4.50 10.22
CA ALA A 272 -14.65 -5.27 10.67
C ALA A 272 -15.25 -6.08 9.50
N ASP A 273 -15.58 -7.34 9.78
CA ASP A 273 -16.03 -8.31 8.76
C ASP A 273 -17.22 -7.80 7.93
N HIS A 274 -18.18 -7.09 8.54
CA HIS A 274 -19.35 -6.56 7.85
C HIS A 274 -19.00 -5.47 6.82
N PHE A 275 -17.95 -4.67 7.07
CA PHE A 275 -17.49 -3.66 6.13
C PHE A 275 -16.72 -4.26 4.96
N ARG A 276 -15.91 -5.31 5.21
CA ARG A 276 -15.31 -6.11 4.14
C ARG A 276 -16.41 -6.68 3.24
N ASP A 277 -17.40 -7.35 3.83
CA ASP A 277 -18.45 -8.02 3.07
C ASP A 277 -19.34 -7.01 2.32
N HIS A 278 -19.56 -5.82 2.88
CA HIS A 278 -20.20 -4.72 2.17
C HIS A 278 -19.34 -4.21 1.00
N PHE A 279 -18.04 -4.02 1.20
CA PHE A 279 -17.10 -3.59 0.16
C PHE A 279 -17.06 -4.56 -1.01
N ILE A 280 -17.08 -5.88 -0.72
CA ILE A 280 -17.14 -6.94 -1.72
C ILE A 280 -18.46 -6.90 -2.49
N ARG A 281 -19.59 -6.84 -1.78
CA ARG A 281 -20.93 -6.78 -2.41
C ARG A 281 -21.08 -5.56 -3.32
N ALA A 282 -20.60 -4.40 -2.89
CA ALA A 282 -20.61 -3.18 -3.68
C ALA A 282 -19.81 -3.32 -5.01
N ARG A 283 -18.94 -4.33 -5.12
CA ARG A 283 -18.04 -4.55 -6.26
C ARG A 283 -18.29 -5.87 -6.99
N GLU A 284 -19.41 -6.55 -6.75
CA GLU A 284 -19.75 -7.82 -7.43
C GLU A 284 -19.63 -7.73 -8.96
N LYS A 285 -20.21 -6.69 -9.58
CA LYS A 285 -20.11 -6.47 -11.04
C LYS A 285 -18.67 -6.31 -11.53
N HIS A 286 -17.80 -5.66 -10.74
CA HIS A 286 -16.39 -5.48 -11.10
C HIS A 286 -15.61 -6.78 -11.00
N ILE A 287 -16.01 -7.65 -10.07
CA ILE A 287 -15.47 -9.00 -9.91
C ILE A 287 -15.91 -9.88 -11.08
N GLU A 288 -17.19 -9.84 -11.45
CA GLU A 288 -17.74 -10.55 -12.61
C GLU A 288 -17.06 -10.12 -13.93
N ASN A 289 -16.79 -8.82 -14.08
CA ASN A 289 -16.11 -8.27 -15.25
C ASN A 289 -14.58 -8.47 -15.23
N GLY A 290 -14.01 -9.04 -14.16
CA GLY A 290 -12.57 -9.33 -14.04
C GLY A 290 -11.67 -8.11 -13.77
N TRP A 291 -12.25 -6.95 -13.44
CA TRP A 291 -11.54 -5.71 -13.07
C TRP A 291 -11.12 -5.68 -11.60
N ALA A 292 -11.84 -6.40 -10.74
CA ALA A 292 -11.45 -6.62 -9.36
C ALA A 292 -11.31 -8.12 -9.07
N ARG A 293 -10.25 -8.51 -8.36
CA ARG A 293 -10.10 -9.86 -7.82
C ARG A 293 -10.02 -9.77 -6.32
N VAL A 294 -11.01 -10.34 -5.63
CA VAL A 294 -11.02 -10.35 -4.16
C VAL A 294 -10.79 -11.76 -3.67
N GLU A 295 -9.85 -11.92 -2.75
CA GLU A 295 -9.59 -13.18 -2.06
C GLU A 295 -9.55 -12.98 -0.55
N ILE A 296 -10.12 -13.95 0.17
CA ILE A 296 -10.12 -14.00 1.62
C ILE A 296 -9.13 -15.08 2.04
N ASP A 297 -8.16 -14.72 2.88
CA ASP A 297 -7.22 -15.66 3.45
C ASP A 297 -7.91 -16.55 4.50
N GLU A 298 -8.04 -17.83 4.16
CA GLU A 298 -8.58 -18.88 5.03
C GLU A 298 -7.52 -19.49 5.96
N ARG A 299 -6.23 -19.17 5.76
CA ARG A 299 -5.10 -19.75 6.51
C ARG A 299 -4.92 -19.11 7.88
N GLY A 300 -5.57 -17.99 8.14
CA GLY A 300 -5.52 -17.26 9.40
C GLY A 300 -4.27 -16.37 9.52
N LEU A 301 -3.82 -15.80 8.39
CA LEU A 301 -2.76 -14.80 8.37
C LEU A 301 -3.16 -13.61 9.26
N PRO A 302 -2.25 -13.13 10.13
CA PRO A 302 -2.48 -11.90 10.86
C PRO A 302 -2.44 -10.73 9.90
N HIS A 303 -3.15 -9.64 10.23
CA HIS A 303 -3.08 -8.36 9.52
C HIS A 303 -1.63 -7.96 9.25
N ALA A 304 -0.81 -7.94 10.30
CA ALA A 304 0.63 -7.68 10.21
C ALA A 304 1.40 -8.95 9.76
N PHE A 305 1.13 -9.43 8.54
CA PHE A 305 1.77 -10.62 7.98
C PHE A 305 3.30 -10.49 7.94
N CYS A 306 3.81 -9.27 7.76
CA CYS A 306 5.23 -8.93 7.69
C CYS A 306 6.00 -9.13 9.02
N THR A 307 5.33 -9.52 10.09
CA THR A 307 5.97 -9.78 11.40
C THR A 307 6.69 -11.12 11.47
N THR A 308 6.50 -12.01 10.50
CA THR A 308 7.20 -13.30 10.44
C THR A 308 7.58 -13.67 9.01
N GLU A 309 8.69 -14.38 8.85
CA GLU A 309 9.16 -14.89 7.56
C GLU A 309 8.11 -15.81 6.91
N LYS A 310 7.52 -16.74 7.68
CA LYS A 310 6.49 -17.68 7.18
C LYS A 310 5.29 -16.97 6.55
N ASN A 311 4.74 -15.97 7.24
CA ASN A 311 3.56 -15.25 6.73
C ASN A 311 3.96 -14.35 5.55
N SER A 312 5.14 -13.75 5.59
CA SER A 312 5.71 -12.99 4.48
C SER A 312 5.86 -13.86 3.21
N ASP A 313 6.32 -15.10 3.37
CA ASP A 313 6.48 -16.04 2.27
C ASP A 313 5.15 -16.43 1.61
N ILE A 314 4.11 -16.66 2.42
CA ILE A 314 2.75 -16.95 1.92
C ILE A 314 2.20 -15.77 1.11
N VAL A 315 2.36 -14.54 1.61
CA VAL A 315 1.86 -13.35 0.91
C VAL A 315 2.70 -13.04 -0.33
N ALA A 316 4.01 -13.27 -0.29
CA ALA A 316 4.90 -13.12 -1.44
C ALA A 316 4.54 -14.09 -2.57
N ASP A 317 4.24 -15.35 -2.25
CA ASP A 317 3.72 -16.35 -3.21
C ASP A 317 2.45 -15.85 -3.89
N LYS A 318 1.54 -15.26 -3.11
CA LYS A 318 0.30 -14.71 -3.62
C LYS A 318 0.52 -13.53 -4.56
N VAL A 319 1.36 -12.58 -4.15
CA VAL A 319 1.70 -11.40 -4.96
C VAL A 319 2.43 -11.79 -6.24
N ALA A 320 3.34 -12.78 -6.19
CA ALA A 320 4.03 -13.28 -7.37
C ALA A 320 3.06 -13.86 -8.42
N ALA A 321 2.07 -14.64 -7.98
CA ALA A 321 1.05 -15.20 -8.86
C ALA A 321 0.20 -14.09 -9.54
N TRP A 322 -0.19 -13.05 -8.80
CA TRP A 322 -0.92 -11.92 -9.36
C TRP A 322 -0.06 -11.06 -10.30
N LEU A 323 1.22 -10.86 -10.00
CA LEU A 323 2.14 -10.19 -10.92
C LEU A 323 2.32 -10.95 -12.23
N GLU A 324 2.42 -12.28 -12.17
CA GLU A 324 2.51 -13.11 -13.37
C GLU A 324 1.23 -13.01 -14.22
N GLU A 325 0.06 -12.96 -13.58
CA GLU A 325 -1.22 -12.73 -14.24
C GLU A 325 -1.25 -11.36 -14.94
N ILE A 326 -0.90 -10.29 -14.22
CA ILE A 326 -0.82 -8.92 -14.75
C ILE A 326 0.13 -8.88 -15.96
N TRP A 327 1.30 -9.49 -15.83
CA TRP A 327 2.31 -9.55 -16.89
C TRP A 327 1.82 -10.26 -18.15
N LYS A 328 1.15 -11.41 -18.00
CA LYS A 328 0.56 -12.15 -19.13
C LYS A 328 -0.53 -11.35 -19.83
N THR A 329 -1.34 -10.61 -19.07
CA THR A 329 -2.38 -9.73 -19.65
C THR A 329 -1.75 -8.60 -20.46
N LEU A 330 -0.73 -7.93 -19.93
CA LEU A 330 0.03 -6.90 -20.64
C LEU A 330 0.68 -7.44 -21.93
N GLY A 331 1.16 -8.68 -21.92
CA GLY A 331 1.69 -9.34 -23.11
C GLY A 331 0.64 -9.51 -24.21
N LYS A 332 -0.58 -9.90 -23.86
CA LYS A 332 -1.70 -10.07 -24.80
C LYS A 332 -2.20 -8.74 -25.35
N GLU A 333 -2.35 -7.73 -24.51
CA GLU A 333 -2.79 -6.38 -24.92
C GLU A 333 -1.83 -5.73 -25.92
N ASN A 334 -0.53 -6.01 -25.77
CA ASN A 334 0.51 -5.49 -26.67
C ASN A 334 0.79 -6.41 -27.89
N GLY A 335 -0.01 -7.46 -28.11
CA GLY A 335 0.16 -8.40 -29.23
C GLY A 335 1.50 -9.17 -29.19
N ALA A 336 2.07 -9.35 -28.00
CA ALA A 336 3.40 -9.91 -27.78
C ALA A 336 3.41 -11.40 -27.41
N LEU A 337 2.28 -12.10 -27.54
CA LEU A 337 2.13 -13.55 -27.33
C LEU A 337 1.25 -14.18 -28.40
#